data_AF-A0A2N5ZKK4-F1
#
_entry.id   AF-A0A2N5ZKK4-F1
#
_cell.length_a   1.000
_cell.length_b   1.000
_cell.length_c   1.000
_cell.angle_alpha   90.00
_cell.angle_beta   90.00
_cell.angle_gamma   90.00
#
_symmetry.space_group_name_H-M   'P 1'
#
loop_
_entity.id
_entity.type
_entity.pdbx_description
1 polymer ?
#
loop_
_entity_poly.entity_id
_entity_poly.type
_entity_poly.pdbx_seq_one_letter_code
_entity_poly.pdbx_strand_id
1 'polypeptide(L)'
;MKNIIRRPVMDTKVKTSSGASMEVRARFDRFKSISIKKLVLLIITLFLVLSGQKLFAQGVGIGEDNFAIDPSAILELKHTSGTFKGFLTPRMAEGDRDGIAAPATGLIIYNTSTNKLNIYDGTAWRVLFSGTNSIEDANNGLTINAGILQLGGNLIQN
;
A
#
# COMPACT_ATOMS: atom_id res chain seq x y z
N MET A 1 49.66 -75.79 -55.41
CA MET A 1 49.11 -74.97 -54.31
C MET A 1 49.14 -73.51 -54.73
N LYS A 2 48.00 -72.88 -55.02
CA LYS A 2 47.90 -71.43 -55.29
C LYS A 2 47.11 -70.81 -54.13
N ASN A 3 47.83 -70.14 -53.23
CA ASN A 3 47.27 -69.53 -52.03
C ASN A 3 46.60 -68.21 -52.43
N ILE A 4 45.26 -68.19 -52.51
CA ILE A 4 44.50 -66.98 -52.85
C ILE A 4 44.32 -66.17 -51.56
N ILE A 5 45.12 -65.13 -51.40
CA ILE A 5 44.98 -64.17 -50.30
C ILE A 5 43.73 -63.33 -50.57
N ARG A 6 42.63 -63.60 -49.84
CA ARG A 6 41.43 -62.76 -49.87
C ARG A 6 41.75 -61.45 -49.15
N ARG A 7 41.77 -60.34 -49.90
CA ARG A 7 41.95 -59.01 -49.31
C ARG A 7 40.70 -58.62 -48.50
N PRO A 8 40.84 -57.96 -47.34
CA PRO A 8 39.71 -57.50 -46.56
C PRO A 8 38.93 -56.44 -47.35
N VAL A 9 37.63 -56.68 -47.53
CA VAL A 9 36.72 -55.70 -48.13
C VAL A 9 36.47 -54.61 -47.09
N MET A 10 36.95 -53.40 -47.35
CA MET A 10 36.74 -52.26 -46.46
C MET A 10 35.35 -51.68 -46.73
N ASP A 11 34.40 -52.00 -45.86
CA ASP A 11 33.03 -51.49 -45.94
C ASP A 11 33.04 -50.00 -45.57
N THR A 12 33.12 -49.14 -46.58
CA THR A 12 33.04 -47.70 -46.38
C THR A 12 31.60 -47.35 -46.06
N LYS A 13 31.32 -47.04 -44.79
CA LYS A 13 30.06 -46.40 -44.37
C LYS A 13 30.03 -44.98 -44.94
N VAL A 14 29.77 -44.87 -46.25
CA VAL A 14 29.54 -43.60 -46.94
C VAL A 14 28.26 -43.03 -46.34
N LYS A 15 28.36 -41.93 -45.58
CA LYS A 15 27.19 -41.15 -45.18
C LYS A 15 26.49 -40.69 -46.45
N THR A 16 25.36 -41.31 -46.77
CA THR A 16 24.57 -40.92 -47.92
C THR A 16 24.03 -39.50 -47.69
N SER A 17 24.01 -38.69 -48.74
CA SER A 17 23.63 -37.25 -48.71
C SER A 17 22.24 -36.98 -48.12
N SER A 18 21.41 -38.02 -47.99
CA SER A 18 20.11 -38.01 -47.30
C SER A 18 20.18 -37.37 -45.90
N GLY A 19 21.23 -37.67 -45.12
CA GLY A 19 21.40 -37.12 -43.76
C GLY A 19 21.64 -35.62 -43.70
N ALA A 20 22.38 -35.05 -44.68
CA ALA A 20 22.70 -33.63 -44.71
C ALA A 20 21.43 -32.76 -44.89
N SER A 21 20.45 -33.25 -45.66
CA SER A 21 19.16 -32.57 -45.85
C SER A 21 18.31 -32.50 -44.58
N MET A 22 18.40 -33.52 -43.71
CA MET A 22 17.69 -33.57 -42.43
C MET A 22 18.31 -32.63 -41.39
N GLU A 23 19.64 -32.48 -41.37
CA GLU A 23 20.33 -31.57 -40.46
C GLU A 23 20.02 -30.09 -40.76
N VAL A 24 19.92 -29.72 -42.04
CA VAL A 24 19.54 -28.35 -42.47
C VAL A 24 18.10 -28.02 -42.07
N ARG A 25 17.17 -28.98 -42.26
CA ARG A 25 15.77 -28.84 -41.85
C ARG A 25 15.62 -28.69 -40.34
N ALA A 26 16.32 -29.51 -39.55
CA ALA A 26 16.29 -29.44 -38.09
C ALA A 26 16.82 -28.10 -37.53
N ARG A 27 17.81 -27.48 -38.20
CA ARG A 27 18.29 -26.14 -37.84
C ARG A 27 17.23 -25.08 -38.11
N PHE A 28 16.56 -25.14 -39.26
CA PHE A 28 15.46 -24.23 -39.60
C PHE A 28 14.28 -24.32 -38.63
N ASP A 29 13.89 -25.54 -38.25
CA ASP A 29 12.81 -25.78 -37.29
C ASP A 29 13.14 -25.23 -35.89
N ARG A 30 14.41 -25.32 -35.46
CA ARG A 30 14.86 -24.70 -34.20
C ARG A 30 14.77 -23.18 -34.25
N PHE A 31 15.18 -22.54 -35.35
CA PHE A 31 15.05 -21.09 -35.51
C PHE A 31 13.58 -20.63 -35.52
N LYS A 32 12.71 -21.39 -36.21
CA LYS A 32 11.26 -21.14 -36.22
C LYS A 32 10.64 -21.33 -34.84
N SER A 33 11.02 -22.38 -34.10
CA SER A 33 10.55 -22.64 -32.73
C SER A 33 10.96 -21.54 -31.74
N ILE A 34 12.21 -21.06 -31.81
CA ILE A 34 12.69 -19.94 -31.00
C ILE A 34 11.90 -18.67 -31.32
N SER A 35 11.63 -18.42 -32.60
CA SER A 35 10.87 -17.25 -33.06
C SER A 35 9.41 -17.31 -32.63
N ILE A 36 8.76 -18.49 -32.67
CA ILE A 36 7.38 -18.70 -32.20
C ILE A 36 7.31 -18.50 -30.69
N LYS A 37 8.25 -19.04 -29.91
CA LYS A 37 8.26 -18.84 -28.44
C LYS A 37 8.40 -17.36 -28.07
N LYS A 38 9.26 -16.62 -28.77
CA LYS A 38 9.39 -15.16 -28.60
C LYS A 38 8.10 -14.42 -28.96
N LEU A 39 7.43 -14.81 -30.05
CA LEU A 39 6.17 -14.22 -30.47
C LEU A 39 5.03 -14.51 -29.46
N VAL A 40 4.95 -15.74 -28.95
CA VAL A 40 3.99 -16.11 -27.90
C VAL A 40 4.25 -15.32 -26.62
N LEU A 41 5.52 -15.19 -26.21
CA LEU A 41 5.89 -14.39 -25.03
C LEU A 41 5.47 -12.92 -25.23
N LEU A 42 5.73 -12.34 -26.40
CA LEU A 42 5.33 -10.98 -26.76
C LEU A 42 3.81 -10.79 -26.68
N ILE A 43 3.02 -11.73 -27.21
CA ILE A 43 1.55 -11.65 -27.18
C ILE A 43 1.02 -11.73 -25.75
N ILE A 44 1.57 -12.60 -24.90
CA ILE A 44 1.16 -12.71 -23.49
C ILE A 44 1.46 -11.40 -22.75
N THR A 45 2.66 -10.84 -22.92
CA THR A 45 3.01 -9.55 -22.31
C THR A 45 2.10 -8.44 -22.81
N LEU A 46 1.80 -8.41 -24.12
CA LEU A 46 0.91 -7.43 -24.71
C LEU A 46 -0.52 -7.56 -24.15
N PHE A 47 -1.05 -8.78 -24.04
CA PHE A 47 -2.36 -9.05 -23.44
C PHE A 47 -2.43 -8.59 -21.98
N LEU A 48 -1.38 -8.87 -21.19
CA LEU A 48 -1.31 -8.42 -19.80
C LEU A 48 -1.34 -6.89 -19.68
N VAL A 49 -0.65 -6.15 -20.56
CA VAL A 49 -0.63 -4.68 -20.57
C VAL A 49 -1.93 -4.07 -21.08
N LEU A 50 -2.54 -4.64 -22.13
CA LEU A 50 -3.78 -4.12 -22.73
C LEU A 50 -5.05 -4.51 -21.96
N SER A 51 -4.97 -5.48 -21.04
CA SER A 51 -6.13 -5.92 -20.24
C SER A 51 -6.63 -4.90 -19.20
N GLY A 52 -6.00 -3.71 -19.11
CA GLY A 52 -6.54 -2.60 -18.33
C GLY A 52 -6.54 -2.83 -16.82
N GLN A 53 -5.58 -3.62 -16.32
CA GLN A 53 -5.43 -3.91 -14.89
C GLN A 53 -5.31 -2.59 -14.10
N LYS A 54 -6.35 -2.24 -13.34
CA LYS A 54 -6.28 -1.14 -12.38
C LYS A 54 -5.53 -1.64 -11.16
N LEU A 55 -4.27 -1.25 -11.01
CA LEU A 55 -3.59 -1.40 -9.73
C LEU A 55 -4.19 -0.37 -8.77
N PHE A 56 -4.98 -0.83 -7.81
CA PHE A 56 -5.37 0.02 -6.69
C PHE A 56 -4.15 0.20 -5.79
N ALA A 57 -3.84 1.46 -5.45
CA ALA A 57 -2.87 1.72 -4.39
C ALA A 57 -3.38 1.06 -3.10
N GLN A 58 -2.53 0.25 -2.47
CA GLN A 58 -2.83 -0.37 -1.18
C GLN A 58 -2.62 0.68 -0.09
N GLY A 59 -3.34 0.58 1.03
CA GLY A 59 -3.08 1.43 2.20
C GLY A 59 -1.61 1.33 2.66
N VAL A 60 -1.14 2.32 3.41
CA VAL A 60 0.20 2.34 4.00
C VAL A 60 0.12 1.86 5.44
N GLY A 61 0.85 0.81 5.77
CA GLY A 61 1.00 0.32 7.14
C GLY A 61 2.38 0.69 7.68
N ILE A 62 2.43 1.29 8.86
CA ILE A 62 3.70 1.55 9.57
C ILE A 62 3.63 0.84 10.92
N GLY A 63 4.51 -0.13 11.12
CA GLY A 63 4.60 -0.90 12.36
C GLY A 63 5.88 -1.70 12.43
N GLU A 64 6.07 -2.40 13.55
CA GLU A 64 7.28 -3.20 13.81
C GLU A 64 7.15 -4.65 13.33
N ASP A 65 5.92 -5.11 13.11
CA ASP A 65 5.59 -6.45 12.63
C ASP A 65 4.89 -6.40 11.26
N ASN A 66 4.86 -7.52 10.54
CA ASN A 66 4.01 -7.63 9.35
C ASN A 66 2.55 -7.80 9.78
N PHE A 67 1.67 -6.91 9.31
CA PHE A 67 0.23 -6.99 9.59
C PHE A 67 -0.58 -6.65 8.33
N ALA A 68 -1.80 -7.19 8.28
CA ALA A 68 -2.78 -6.80 7.28
C ALA A 68 -3.40 -5.45 7.68
N ILE A 69 -3.27 -4.46 6.81
CA ILE A 69 -3.89 -3.14 6.99
C ILE A 69 -5.41 -3.29 6.89
N ASP A 70 -6.15 -2.60 7.76
CA ASP A 70 -7.60 -2.57 7.68
C ASP A 70 -8.06 -2.11 6.29
N PRO A 71 -9.01 -2.80 5.61
CA PRO A 71 -9.46 -2.43 4.28
C PRO A 71 -10.05 -1.02 4.16
N SER A 72 -10.48 -0.42 5.27
CA SER A 72 -10.99 0.95 5.34
C SER A 72 -9.91 2.01 5.58
N ALA A 73 -8.66 1.62 5.86
CA ALA A 73 -7.57 2.52 6.20
C ALA A 73 -6.65 2.83 5.01
N ILE A 74 -6.42 4.12 4.74
CA ILE A 74 -5.37 4.58 3.83
C ILE A 74 -4.00 4.60 4.55
N LEU A 75 -3.98 4.84 5.87
CA LEU A 75 -2.79 4.81 6.72
C LEU A 75 -3.14 4.13 8.05
N GLU A 76 -2.38 3.09 8.44
CA GLU A 76 -2.49 2.44 9.75
C GLU A 76 -1.14 2.43 10.47
N LEU A 77 -1.12 2.94 11.70
CA LEU A 77 0.05 2.91 12.58
C LEU A 77 -0.17 1.84 13.66
N LYS A 78 0.60 0.75 13.62
CA LYS A 78 0.41 -0.39 14.53
C LYS A 78 1.67 -0.67 15.34
N HIS A 79 1.51 -0.80 16.65
CA HIS A 79 2.59 -1.15 17.56
C HIS A 79 2.11 -2.21 18.55
N THR A 80 2.67 -3.42 18.47
CA THR A 80 2.16 -4.62 19.15
C THR A 80 3.06 -5.18 20.25
N SER A 81 4.33 -4.77 20.31
CA SER A 81 5.27 -5.29 21.30
C SER A 81 6.41 -4.30 21.57
N GLY A 82 7.21 -4.49 22.62
CA GLY A 82 8.36 -3.63 22.93
C GLY A 82 8.00 -2.31 23.64
N THR A 83 8.80 -1.26 23.41
CA THR A 83 8.54 0.08 23.97
C THR A 83 7.45 0.76 23.15
N PHE A 84 6.22 0.77 23.66
CA PHE A 84 5.06 1.35 22.96
C PHE A 84 5.32 2.77 22.42
N LYS A 85 5.11 2.95 21.12
CA LYS A 85 5.19 4.24 20.42
C LYS A 85 3.79 4.77 20.10
N GLY A 86 3.67 6.08 19.99
CA GLY A 86 2.44 6.77 19.57
C GLY A 86 2.65 7.60 18.31
N PHE A 87 1.57 8.21 17.83
CA PHE A 87 1.62 9.17 16.72
C PHE A 87 1.86 10.59 17.24
N LEU A 88 2.98 11.19 16.83
CA LEU A 88 3.28 12.59 17.10
C LEU A 88 2.84 13.43 15.89
N THR A 89 1.72 14.14 16.03
CA THR A 89 1.23 15.06 15.00
C THR A 89 2.21 16.22 14.76
N PRO A 90 2.14 16.93 13.61
CA PRO A 90 2.91 18.16 13.41
C PRO A 90 2.71 19.14 14.57
N ARG A 91 3.80 19.71 15.06
CA ARG A 91 3.81 20.61 16.22
C ARG A 91 4.29 21.99 15.80
N MET A 92 3.56 23.03 16.17
CA MET A 92 3.93 24.41 15.84
C MET A 92 3.31 25.42 16.82
N ALA A 93 3.84 26.64 16.83
CA ALA A 93 3.27 27.73 17.61
C ALA A 93 1.97 28.24 16.98
N GLU A 94 1.16 28.96 17.74
CA GLU A 94 -0.14 29.47 17.28
C GLU A 94 -0.02 30.39 16.06
N GLY A 95 0.98 31.29 16.03
CA GLY A 95 1.23 32.16 14.88
C GLY A 95 1.57 31.39 13.60
N ASP A 96 2.37 30.32 13.70
CA ASP A 96 2.73 29.49 12.55
C ASP A 96 1.52 28.70 12.03
N ARG A 97 0.69 28.20 12.95
CA ARG A 97 -0.57 27.50 12.64
C ARG A 97 -1.53 28.43 11.89
N ASP A 98 -1.67 29.67 12.35
CA ASP A 98 -2.55 30.67 11.73
C ASP A 98 -1.98 31.18 10.40
N GLY A 99 -0.68 31.04 10.20
CA GLY A 99 -0.01 31.29 8.92
C GLY A 99 -0.23 30.20 7.85
N ILE A 100 -0.85 29.06 8.18
CA ILE A 100 -1.17 28.03 7.18
C ILE A 100 -2.23 28.58 6.23
N ALA A 101 -1.84 28.82 4.97
CA ALA A 101 -2.76 29.28 3.95
C ALA A 101 -3.74 28.17 3.55
N ALA A 102 -5.05 28.49 3.55
CA ALA A 102 -6.14 27.59 3.16
C ALA A 102 -6.04 26.17 3.80
N PRO A 103 -6.07 26.07 5.14
CA PRO A 103 -5.94 24.78 5.81
C PRO A 103 -7.09 23.85 5.41
N ALA A 104 -6.78 22.58 5.17
CA ALA A 104 -7.78 21.58 4.82
C ALA A 104 -8.70 21.31 6.02
N THR A 105 -10.00 21.12 5.77
CA THR A 105 -10.93 20.65 6.78
C THR A 105 -10.47 19.29 7.31
N GLY A 106 -10.41 19.15 8.63
CA GLY A 106 -9.90 17.95 9.29
C GLY A 106 -8.37 17.93 9.49
N LEU A 107 -7.64 18.99 9.14
CA LEU A 107 -6.21 19.10 9.43
C LEU A 107 -5.97 19.12 10.94
N ILE A 108 -5.14 18.21 11.44
CA ILE A 108 -4.82 18.06 12.87
C ILE A 108 -3.36 18.46 13.13
N ILE A 109 -3.15 19.31 14.13
CA ILE A 109 -1.83 19.73 14.61
C ILE A 109 -1.82 19.80 16.14
N TYR A 110 -0.64 19.76 16.76
CA TYR A 110 -0.48 20.09 18.17
C TYR A 110 0.08 21.51 18.31
N ASN A 111 -0.70 22.41 18.89
CA ASN A 111 -0.31 23.80 19.13
C ASN A 111 0.55 23.88 20.39
N THR A 112 1.82 24.25 20.23
CA THR A 112 2.80 24.32 21.32
C THR A 112 2.67 25.57 22.17
N SER A 113 2.01 26.62 21.68
CA SER A 113 1.72 27.83 22.46
C SER A 113 0.64 27.55 23.51
N THR A 114 -0.39 26.78 23.15
CA THR A 114 -1.54 26.47 24.04
C THR A 114 -1.44 25.08 24.68
N ASN A 115 -0.51 24.24 24.23
CA ASN A 115 -0.38 22.84 24.62
C ASN A 115 -1.68 22.03 24.37
N LYS A 116 -2.29 22.23 23.21
CA LYS A 116 -3.55 21.59 22.82
C LYS A 116 -3.47 20.98 21.42
N LEU A 117 -4.16 19.87 21.23
CA LEU A 117 -4.45 19.33 19.90
C LEU A 117 -5.50 20.23 19.24
N ASN A 118 -5.21 20.73 18.04
CA ASN A 118 -6.13 21.54 17.26
C ASN A 118 -6.54 20.80 15.98
N ILE A 119 -7.80 20.97 15.58
CA ILE A 119 -8.32 20.57 14.26
C ILE A 119 -8.89 21.79 13.55
N TYR A 120 -8.70 21.88 12.24
CA TYR A 120 -9.39 22.88 11.44
C TYR A 120 -10.76 22.35 11.02
N ASP A 121 -11.85 23.04 11.38
CA ASP A 121 -13.23 22.61 11.07
C ASP A 121 -13.72 23.05 9.68
N GLY A 122 -12.84 23.69 8.89
CA GLY A 122 -13.19 24.30 7.61
C GLY A 122 -13.41 25.82 7.70
N THR A 123 -13.54 26.36 8.91
CA THR A 123 -13.72 27.80 9.17
C THR A 123 -12.74 28.33 10.22
N ALA A 124 -12.55 27.58 11.31
CA ALA A 124 -11.72 27.96 12.44
C ALA A 124 -10.98 26.75 13.02
N TRP A 125 -9.92 27.04 13.78
CA TRP A 125 -9.23 26.03 14.57
C TRP A 125 -9.98 25.77 15.87
N ARG A 126 -10.25 24.49 16.15
CA ARG A 126 -10.91 24.00 17.37
C ARG A 126 -9.97 23.17 18.20
N VAL A 127 -10.16 23.17 19.52
CA VAL A 127 -9.46 22.26 20.44
C VAL A 127 -10.23 20.94 20.49
N LEU A 128 -9.56 19.81 20.25
CA LEU A 128 -10.21 18.49 20.25
C LEU A 128 -10.61 18.01 21.65
N PHE A 129 -9.86 18.43 22.67
CA PHE A 129 -10.08 18.04 24.05
C PHE A 129 -9.91 19.26 24.96
N SER A 130 -11.02 19.91 25.33
CA SER A 130 -11.04 20.73 26.53
C SER A 130 -11.39 19.81 27.69
N GLY A 131 -10.45 19.55 28.59
CA GLY A 131 -10.61 18.65 29.74
C GLY A 131 -11.66 19.08 30.78
N THR A 132 -12.60 19.94 30.40
CA THR A 132 -13.79 20.23 31.18
C THR A 132 -14.82 19.15 30.87
N ASN A 133 -14.94 18.17 31.77
CA ASN A 133 -16.16 17.36 31.92
C ASN A 133 -17.30 18.24 32.45
N SER A 134 -17.51 19.40 31.84
CA SER A 134 -18.64 20.23 32.19
C SER A 134 -19.86 19.48 31.68
N ILE A 135 -20.83 19.30 32.58
CA ILE A 135 -22.17 18.81 32.27
C ILE A 135 -22.85 19.90 31.41
N GLU A 136 -22.38 20.10 30.18
CA GLU A 136 -22.88 21.10 29.25
C GLU A 136 -24.01 20.55 28.37
N ASP A 137 -24.20 19.23 28.35
CA ASP A 137 -25.32 18.57 27.65
C ASP A 137 -26.54 18.31 28.54
N ALA A 138 -26.55 18.75 29.81
CA ALA A 138 -27.78 18.79 30.59
C ALA A 138 -28.63 20.01 30.19
N ASN A 139 -29.23 19.95 29.00
CA ASN A 139 -30.25 20.87 28.49
C ASN A 139 -31.57 20.84 29.30
N ASN A 140 -31.51 20.52 30.59
CA ASN A 140 -32.61 20.59 31.56
C ASN A 140 -32.38 21.72 32.59
N GLY A 141 -31.62 22.76 32.21
CA GLY A 141 -31.32 23.88 33.08
C GLY A 141 -30.50 23.43 34.29
N LEU A 142 -29.40 22.72 34.09
CA LEU A 142 -28.50 22.33 35.16
C LEU A 142 -27.14 22.98 34.90
N THR A 143 -26.73 23.89 35.78
CA THR A 143 -25.47 24.65 35.67
C THR A 143 -24.58 24.35 36.87
N ILE A 144 -23.27 24.22 36.66
CA ILE A 144 -22.31 24.15 37.77
C ILE A 144 -21.87 25.57 38.12
N ASN A 145 -22.19 26.02 39.34
CA ASN A 145 -21.72 27.30 39.88
C ASN A 145 -20.85 27.01 41.12
N ALA A 146 -19.59 27.43 41.08
CA ALA A 146 -18.64 27.28 42.18
C ALA A 146 -18.52 25.85 42.76
N GLY A 147 -18.57 24.83 41.90
CA GLY A 147 -18.44 23.42 42.29
C GLY A 147 -19.73 22.79 42.85
N ILE A 148 -20.85 23.51 42.82
CA ILE A 148 -22.17 23.00 43.19
C ILE A 148 -23.04 22.89 41.95
N LEU A 149 -23.78 21.79 41.85
CA LEU A 149 -24.73 21.52 40.79
C LEU A 149 -26.05 22.26 41.08
N GLN A 150 -26.41 23.24 40.25
CA GLN A 150 -27.58 24.10 40.43
C GLN A 150 -28.59 23.88 39.30
N LEU A 151 -29.86 23.70 39.66
CA LEU A 151 -30.97 23.77 38.71
C LEU A 151 -31.29 25.25 38.43
N GLY A 152 -31.29 25.65 37.17
CA GLY A 152 -31.55 26.99 36.63
C GLY A 152 -33.03 27.38 36.61
N GLY A 153 -33.88 26.74 37.42
CA GLY A 153 -35.30 27.04 37.56
C GLY A 153 -35.82 26.81 38.99
N ASN A 154 -37.00 27.34 39.32
CA ASN A 154 -37.61 27.17 40.64
C ASN A 154 -37.91 25.69 40.92
N LEU A 155 -37.48 25.20 42.08
CA LEU A 155 -37.89 23.91 42.62
C LEU A 155 -39.35 24.02 43.06
N ILE A 156 -40.27 23.32 42.39
CA ILE A 156 -41.64 23.16 42.88
C ILE A 156 -41.64 21.90 43.75
N GLN A 157 -41.69 22.08 45.07
CA GLN A 157 -41.97 20.99 46.00
C GLN A 157 -43.48 20.70 45.93
N ASN A 158 -43.84 19.45 45.64
CA ASN A 158 -45.22 18.98 45.63
C ASN A 158 -45.64 18.56 47.04
#